data_AF-A0A373RZW5-F1
#
_entry.id   AF-A0A373RZW5-F1
#
_cell.length_a   1.000
_cell.length_b   1.000
_cell.length_c   1.000
_cell.angle_alpha   90.00
_cell.angle_beta   90.00
_cell.angle_gamma   90.00
#
_symmetry.space_group_name_H-M   'P 1'
#
loop_
_entity.id
_entity.type
_entity.pdbx_description
1 polymer ?
#
loop_
_entity_poly.entity_id
_entity_poly.type
_entity_poly.pdbx_seq_one_letter_code
_entity_poly.pdbx_strand_id
1 'polypeptide(L)'
;MREIDIIKEDIRCCDDFDVYPNDSINITYELWFDVDKYFGTHTRESSSWINFYTFYHKDGRITAMYEIDYDDHMESFDWELTAEEEFFFRNMMNRYCNKLYGCSVPALWSERETT
;
A
#
# COMPACT_ATOMS: atom_id res chain seq x y z
N MET A 1 5.82 -15.09 7.52
CA MET A 1 5.83 -16.12 6.45
C MET A 1 4.60 -15.86 5.61
N ARG A 2 4.73 -15.77 4.28
CA ARG A 2 3.58 -15.56 3.38
C ARG A 2 2.95 -16.90 3.04
N GLU A 3 1.75 -17.15 3.51
CA GLU A 3 0.96 -18.35 3.16
C GLU A 3 -0.02 -18.09 2.01
N ILE A 4 -0.27 -16.82 1.70
CA ILE A 4 -1.17 -16.36 0.65
C ILE A 4 -0.39 -15.58 -0.40
N ASP A 5 -0.81 -15.76 -1.66
CA ASP A 5 -0.36 -14.98 -2.79
C ASP A 5 -1.29 -13.79 -3.00
N ILE A 6 -0.90 -12.63 -2.45
CA ILE A 6 -1.73 -11.42 -2.40
C ILE A 6 -2.19 -10.95 -3.79
N ILE A 7 -1.44 -11.24 -4.85
CA ILE A 7 -1.80 -10.79 -6.22
C ILE A 7 -3.06 -11.49 -6.77
N LYS A 8 -3.54 -12.54 -6.08
CA LYS A 8 -4.75 -13.30 -6.41
C LYS A 8 -5.95 -12.96 -5.52
N GLU A 9 -5.77 -12.10 -4.53
CA GLU A 9 -6.80 -11.77 -3.53
C GLU A 9 -7.60 -10.51 -3.89
N ASP A 10 -8.72 -10.28 -3.20
CA ASP A 10 -9.50 -9.04 -3.34
C ASP A 10 -8.85 -7.90 -2.53
N ILE A 11 -8.34 -6.91 -3.25
CA ILE A 11 -7.65 -5.75 -2.71
C ILE A 11 -8.20 -4.51 -3.38
N ARG A 12 -8.44 -3.48 -2.57
CA ARG A 12 -9.02 -2.23 -3.05
C ARG A 12 -8.18 -1.06 -2.58
N CYS A 13 -7.87 -0.16 -3.50
CA CYS A 13 -7.33 1.14 -3.12
C CYS A 13 -8.38 1.92 -2.33
N CYS A 14 -7.97 2.51 -1.23
CA CYS A 14 -8.79 3.38 -0.40
C CYS A 14 -8.28 4.81 -0.48
N ASP A 15 -9.19 5.75 -0.20
CA ASP A 15 -8.89 7.16 -0.04
C ASP A 15 -8.22 7.81 -1.26
N ASP A 16 -7.54 8.92 -1.00
CA ASP A 16 -6.75 9.67 -1.95
C ASP A 16 -5.25 9.37 -1.77
N PHE A 17 -4.41 9.81 -2.70
CA PHE A 17 -2.96 9.69 -2.57
C PHE A 17 -2.38 10.81 -1.70
N ASP A 18 -1.67 10.47 -0.62
CA ASP A 18 -0.84 11.45 0.08
C ASP A 18 0.50 11.58 -0.64
N VAL A 19 0.89 12.84 -0.86
CA VAL A 19 2.15 13.17 -1.52
C VAL A 19 3.09 13.75 -0.49
N TYR A 20 4.17 13.02 -0.19
CA TYR A 20 5.26 13.46 0.66
C TYR A 20 6.34 14.07 -0.23
N PRO A 21 6.48 15.41 -0.29
CA PRO A 21 7.39 16.05 -1.24
C PRO A 21 8.83 15.58 -1.05
N ASN A 22 9.49 15.23 -2.16
CA ASN A 22 10.86 14.69 -2.21
C ASN A 22 11.08 13.31 -1.59
N ASP A 23 10.02 12.60 -1.20
CA ASP A 23 10.12 11.26 -0.60
C ASP A 23 9.29 10.20 -1.37
N SER A 24 7.97 10.22 -1.24
CA SER A 24 7.08 9.21 -1.82
C SER A 24 5.63 9.66 -2.00
N ILE A 25 4.90 8.99 -2.90
CA ILE A 25 3.43 9.02 -2.92
C ILE A 25 2.92 7.74 -2.28
N ASN A 26 2.11 7.84 -1.22
CA ASN A 26 1.49 6.67 -0.63
C ASN A 26 0.07 6.43 -1.16
N ILE A 27 -0.44 5.23 -0.90
CA ILE A 27 -1.87 4.95 -0.90
C ILE A 27 -2.17 3.83 0.09
N THR A 28 -3.36 3.88 0.69
CA THR A 28 -3.88 2.87 1.61
C THR A 28 -4.72 1.83 0.87
N TYR A 29 -4.73 0.60 1.37
CA TYR A 29 -5.54 -0.49 0.83
C TYR A 29 -6.47 -1.11 1.85
N GLU A 30 -7.68 -1.44 1.41
CA GLU A 30 -8.56 -2.41 2.06
C GLU A 30 -8.21 -3.82 1.57
N LEU A 31 -7.90 -4.70 2.51
CA LEU A 31 -7.54 -6.10 2.25
C LEU A 31 -8.71 -7.01 2.61
N TRP A 32 -9.36 -7.59 1.60
CA TRP A 32 -10.56 -8.42 1.77
C TRP A 32 -10.22 -9.93 1.74
N PHE A 33 -9.21 -10.31 2.50
CA PHE A 33 -8.74 -11.69 2.64
C PHE A 33 -8.14 -11.92 4.05
N ASP A 34 -7.60 -13.12 4.29
CA ASP A 34 -6.97 -13.47 5.55
C ASP A 34 -5.59 -12.79 5.73
N VAL A 35 -5.58 -11.54 6.19
CA VAL A 35 -4.36 -10.72 6.34
C VAL A 35 -3.32 -11.36 7.25
N ASP A 36 -3.74 -12.10 8.28
CA ASP A 36 -2.85 -12.81 9.20
C ASP A 36 -1.98 -13.84 8.49
N LYS A 37 -2.51 -14.52 7.48
CA LYS A 37 -1.75 -15.48 6.67
C LYS A 37 -0.77 -14.85 5.70
N TYR A 38 -1.01 -13.60 5.33
CA TYR A 38 -0.08 -12.87 4.46
C TYR A 38 1.05 -12.25 5.28
N PHE A 39 0.72 -11.54 6.36
CA PHE A 39 1.71 -10.86 7.21
C PHE A 39 2.38 -11.79 8.23
N GLY A 40 1.78 -12.94 8.55
CA GLY A 40 2.24 -13.85 9.61
C GLY A 40 1.91 -13.33 11.01
N THR A 41 0.80 -12.61 11.15
CA THR A 41 0.29 -12.01 12.38
C THR A 41 -0.86 -12.84 12.97
N HIS A 42 -1.41 -12.41 14.10
CA HIS A 42 -2.54 -13.07 14.78
C HIS A 42 -3.58 -12.03 15.25
N THR A 43 -3.94 -11.07 14.40
CA THR A 43 -4.84 -9.96 14.76
C THR A 43 -6.31 -10.37 14.82
N ARG A 44 -6.71 -11.47 14.16
CA ARG A 44 -8.11 -11.97 14.21
C ARG A 44 -8.55 -12.45 15.60
N GLU A 45 -7.60 -12.79 16.47
CA GLU A 45 -7.89 -13.21 17.85
C GLU A 45 -7.94 -12.02 18.83
N SER A 46 -7.63 -10.80 18.37
CA SER A 46 -7.70 -9.55 19.14
C SER A 46 -8.74 -8.57 18.56
N SER A 47 -8.87 -7.39 19.16
CA SER A 47 -9.62 -6.24 18.61
C SER A 47 -8.82 -5.44 17.57
N SER A 48 -7.60 -5.88 17.26
CA SER A 48 -6.66 -5.15 16.41
C SER A 48 -7.02 -5.25 14.92
N TRP A 49 -6.68 -4.23 14.15
CA TRP A 49 -6.77 -4.26 12.69
C TRP A 49 -5.42 -4.00 12.02
N ILE A 50 -5.29 -4.42 10.76
CA ILE A 50 -4.12 -4.17 9.94
C ILE A 50 -4.44 -3.13 8.88
N ASN A 51 -3.68 -2.04 8.85
CA ASN A 51 -3.64 -1.11 7.73
C ASN A 51 -2.45 -1.45 6.83
N PHE A 52 -2.63 -1.34 5.51
CA PHE A 52 -1.57 -1.63 4.55
C PHE A 52 -1.40 -0.49 3.55
N TYR A 53 -0.14 -0.12 3.33
CA TYR A 53 0.23 1.01 2.50
C TYR A 53 1.33 0.62 1.52
N THR A 54 1.30 1.23 0.33
CA THR A 54 2.44 1.19 -0.59
C THR A 54 2.89 2.59 -0.93
N PHE A 55 4.18 2.74 -1.15
CA PHE A 55 4.83 4.01 -1.43
C PHE A 55 5.51 3.95 -2.79
N TYR A 56 5.14 4.84 -3.69
CA TYR A 56 5.83 5.06 -4.96
C TYR A 56 6.96 6.07 -4.76
N HIS A 57 8.19 5.65 -5.06
CA HIS A 57 9.38 6.51 -4.96
C HIS A 57 9.81 7.07 -6.31
N LYS A 58 10.61 8.14 -6.27
CA LYS A 58 11.07 8.88 -7.46
C LYS A 58 11.88 8.02 -8.45
N ASP A 59 12.66 7.07 -7.95
CA ASP A 59 13.40 6.11 -8.79
C ASP A 59 12.50 5.03 -9.42
N GLY A 60 11.21 5.10 -9.13
CA GLY A 60 10.22 4.17 -9.59
C GLY A 60 10.09 2.93 -8.71
N ARG A 61 10.79 2.77 -7.58
CA ARG A 61 10.51 1.63 -6.69
C ARG A 61 9.14 1.74 -6.02
N ILE A 62 8.51 0.61 -5.74
CA ILE A 62 7.42 0.53 -4.76
C ILE A 62 7.94 -0.13 -3.49
N THR A 63 7.72 0.49 -2.34
CA THR A 63 7.88 -0.16 -1.03
C THR A 63 6.52 -0.31 -0.36
N ALA A 64 6.46 -1.11 0.70
CA ALA A 64 5.24 -1.31 1.45
C ALA A 64 5.50 -1.37 2.95
N MET A 65 4.46 -1.02 3.70
CA MET A 65 4.42 -1.08 5.15
C MET A 65 3.04 -1.55 5.57
N TYR A 66 2.96 -2.28 6.67
CA TYR A 66 1.69 -2.49 7.36
C TYR A 66 1.77 -1.96 8.79
N GLU A 67 0.63 -1.57 9.32
CA GLU A 67 0.49 -1.14 10.71
C GLU A 67 -0.51 -2.04 11.41
N ILE A 68 -0.16 -2.50 12.61
CA ILE A 68 -1.11 -3.13 13.50
C ILE A 68 -1.61 -2.05 14.45
N ASP A 69 -2.91 -1.78 14.37
CA ASP A 69 -3.61 -0.84 15.24
C ASP A 69 -4.23 -1.63 16.38
N TYR A 70 -3.78 -1.36 17.60
CA TYR A 70 -4.32 -1.89 18.84
C TYR A 70 -5.15 -0.82 19.52
N ASP A 71 -5.96 -1.22 20.51
CA ASP A 71 -6.87 -0.29 21.20
C ASP A 71 -6.17 0.95 21.82
N ASP A 72 -4.89 0.85 22.18
CA ASP A 72 -4.12 1.88 22.90
C ASP A 72 -2.83 2.35 22.20
N HIS A 73 -2.39 1.68 21.14
CA HIS A 73 -1.17 2.03 20.41
C HIS A 73 -1.18 1.45 18.99
N MET A 74 -0.20 1.88 18.19
CA MET A 74 0.01 1.38 16.84
C MET A 74 1.47 0.97 16.66
N GLU A 75 1.69 -0.13 15.94
CA GLU A 75 3.02 -0.61 15.56
C GLU A 75 3.13 -0.68 14.04
N SER A 76 4.20 -0.09 13.48
CA SER A 76 4.45 -0.05 12.04
C SER A 76 5.59 -1.00 11.66
N PHE A 77 5.42 -1.72 10.55
CA PHE A 77 6.35 -2.75 10.08
C PHE A 77 6.60 -2.61 8.58
N ASP A 78 7.88 -2.54 8.20
CA ASP A 78 8.29 -2.63 6.80
C ASP A 78 7.89 -3.99 6.22
N TRP A 79 7.39 -3.99 4.99
CA TRP A 79 7.00 -5.21 4.28
C TRP A 79 7.70 -5.31 2.93
N GLU A 80 8.67 -6.23 2.84
CA GLU A 80 9.46 -6.43 1.64
C GLU A 80 8.65 -7.09 0.53
N LEU A 81 8.22 -6.33 -0.47
CA LEU A 81 7.53 -6.87 -1.64
C LEU A 81 8.44 -7.76 -2.48
N THR A 82 7.88 -8.84 -3.00
CA THR A 82 8.47 -9.56 -4.13
C THR A 82 8.38 -8.72 -5.41
N ALA A 83 9.16 -9.07 -6.43
CA ALA A 83 9.11 -8.36 -7.71
C ALA A 83 7.73 -8.43 -8.40
N GLU A 84 7.00 -9.53 -8.22
CA GLU A 84 5.65 -9.71 -8.77
C GLU A 84 4.63 -8.83 -8.03
N GLU A 85 4.71 -8.78 -6.69
CA GLU A 85 3.89 -7.89 -5.86
C GLU A 85 4.19 -6.41 -6.16
N GLU A 86 5.46 -6.03 -6.28
CA GLU A 86 5.88 -4.67 -6.63
C GLU A 86 5.27 -4.23 -7.98
N PHE A 87 5.32 -5.12 -8.98
CA PHE A 87 4.70 -4.88 -10.28
C PHE A 87 3.17 -4.81 -10.19
N PHE A 88 2.55 -5.68 -9.41
CA PHE A 88 1.12 -5.70 -9.18
C PHE A 88 0.64 -4.38 -8.55
N PHE A 89 1.23 -3.96 -7.43
CA PHE A 89 0.86 -2.73 -6.73
C PHE A 89 1.13 -1.48 -7.57
N ARG A 90 2.25 -1.41 -8.28
CA ARG A 90 2.52 -0.34 -9.24
C ARG A 90 1.39 -0.16 -10.26
N ASN A 91 0.90 -1.26 -10.83
CA ASN A 91 -0.20 -1.20 -11.80
C ASN A 91 -1.50 -0.76 -11.13
N MET A 92 -1.75 -1.23 -9.91
CA MET A 92 -2.95 -0.87 -9.16
C MET A 92 -2.96 0.63 -8.80
N MET A 93 -1.86 1.16 -8.27
CA MET A 93 -1.68 2.58 -8.01
C MET A 93 -1.88 3.42 -9.28
N ASN A 94 -1.27 3.04 -10.42
CA ASN A 94 -1.43 3.78 -11.66
C ASN A 94 -2.86 3.77 -12.19
N ARG A 95 -3.56 2.63 -12.12
CA ARG A 95 -4.96 2.54 -12.52
C ARG A 95 -5.84 3.43 -11.64
N TYR A 96 -5.61 3.42 -10.33
CA TYR A 96 -6.39 4.21 -9.40
C TYR A 96 -6.09 5.71 -9.51
N CYS A 97 -4.83 6.10 -9.66
CA CYS A 97 -4.41 7.47 -9.96
C CYS A 97 -5.07 7.98 -11.26
N ASN A 98 -5.12 7.14 -12.31
CA ASN A 98 -5.77 7.52 -13.55
C ASN A 98 -7.28 7.69 -13.38
N LYS A 99 -7.93 6.85 -12.58
CA LYS A 99 -9.35 6.96 -12.25
C LYS A 99 -9.65 8.26 -11.49
N LEU A 100 -8.82 8.68 -10.53
CA LEU A 100 -9.06 9.87 -9.71
C LEU A 100 -8.64 11.17 -10.40
N TYR A 101 -7.49 11.17 -11.07
CA TYR A 101 -6.83 12.39 -11.55
C TYR A 101 -6.64 12.45 -13.07
N GLY A 102 -6.93 11.36 -13.78
CA GLY A 102 -6.70 11.28 -15.23
C GLY A 102 -5.23 11.08 -15.63
N CYS A 103 -4.31 10.89 -14.67
CA CYS A 103 -2.88 10.76 -14.92
C CYS A 103 -2.26 9.51 -14.23
N SER A 104 -1.00 9.23 -14.51
CA SER A 104 -0.24 8.16 -13.83
C SER A 104 0.41 8.70 -12.55
N VAL A 105 0.82 7.82 -11.62
CA VAL A 105 1.50 8.24 -10.37
C VAL A 105 2.77 9.07 -10.64
N PRO A 106 3.64 8.71 -11.62
CA PRO A 106 4.80 9.55 -11.97
C PRO A 106 4.41 10.95 -12.48
N ALA A 107 3.28 11.06 -13.20
CA ALA A 107 2.79 12.34 -13.71
C ALA A 107 2.22 13.20 -12.57
N LEU A 108 1.43 12.59 -11.68
CA LEU A 108 0.92 13.25 -10.46
C LEU A 108 2.06 13.82 -9.61
N TRP A 109 3.13 13.04 -9.42
CA TRP A 109 4.33 13.50 -8.72
C TRP A 109 4.95 14.73 -9.39
N SER A 110 5.15 14.66 -10.71
CA SER A 110 5.80 15.72 -11.49
C SER A 110 5.00 17.03 -11.45
N GLU A 111 3.66 16.96 -11.46
CA GLU A 111 2.80 18.13 -11.30
C GLU A 111 2.97 18.77 -9.92
N ARG A 112 2.97 17.95 -8.86
CA ARG A 112 3.05 18.43 -7.47
C ARG A 112 4.46 18.85 -7.03
N GLU A 113 5.53 18.42 -7.70
CA GLU A 113 6.88 18.98 -7.50
C GLU A 113 7.03 20.42 -8.02
N THR A 114 6.16 20.86 -8.93
CA THR A 114 6.25 22.18 -9.58
C THR A 114 5.38 23.27 -8.95
N THR A 115 4.63 22.93 -7.90
CA THR A 115 3.69 23.83 -7.21
C THR A 115 4.22 24.20 -5.83
#